data_AF-A0A0Q8SGL6-F1
#
_entry.id   AF-A0A0Q8SGL6-F1
#
_cell.length_a   1.000
_cell.length_b   1.000
_cell.length_c   1.000
_cell.angle_alpha   90.00
_cell.angle_beta   90.00
_cell.angle_gamma   90.00
#
_symmetry.space_group_name_H-M   'P 1'
#
loop_
_entity.id
_entity.type
_entity.pdbx_description
1 polymer ?
#
loop_
_entity_poly.entity_id
_entity_poly.type
_entity_poly.pdbx_seq_one_letter_code
_entity_poly.pdbx_strand_id
1 'polypeptide(L)'
;MFDAERRLLQEALAPWLAGPVEHIGSTAVPGLPAKPIIDIMALVRSLAESADAIAAASALDYLYYPYKPEQLHWFCKPSPVHRTHHLHLVPLHSALWQQRLAFRDALRGSSTLTARYAALKRQLAVQYRHDREGYTEAKGPFIAQVLARM
;
A
#
# COMPACT_ATOMS: atom_id res chain seq x y z
N MET A 1 -1.78 -15.67 -0.81
CA MET A 1 -2.37 -14.68 0.12
C MET A 1 -2.86 -13.47 -0.66
N PHE A 2 -1.98 -12.67 -1.28
CA PHE A 2 -2.40 -11.55 -2.15
C PHE A 2 -3.34 -11.97 -3.29
N ASP A 3 -3.01 -13.00 -4.08
CA ASP A 3 -3.83 -13.35 -5.24
C ASP A 3 -5.28 -13.76 -4.89
N ALA A 4 -5.48 -14.36 -3.71
CA ALA A 4 -6.81 -14.70 -3.23
C ALA A 4 -7.58 -13.43 -2.82
N GLU A 5 -6.95 -12.56 -2.03
CA GLU A 5 -7.54 -11.28 -1.62
C GLU A 5 -7.83 -10.38 -2.81
N ARG A 6 -6.95 -10.39 -3.83
CA ARG A 6 -7.14 -9.65 -5.09
C ARG A 6 -8.44 -10.06 -5.77
N ARG A 7 -8.74 -11.36 -5.88
CA ARG A 7 -9.96 -11.85 -6.53
C ARG A 7 -11.21 -11.36 -5.79
N LEU A 8 -11.23 -11.50 -4.46
CA LEU A 8 -12.33 -11.03 -3.62
C LEU A 8 -12.58 -9.53 -3.80
N LEU A 9 -11.51 -8.73 -3.80
CA LEU A 9 -11.60 -7.28 -3.99
C LEU A 9 -12.02 -6.91 -5.42
N GLN A 10 -11.54 -7.63 -6.43
CA GLN A 10 -11.95 -7.39 -7.82
C GLN A 10 -13.43 -7.63 -8.02
N GLU A 11 -13.99 -8.68 -7.40
CA GLU A 11 -15.41 -8.99 -7.46
C GLU A 11 -16.24 -7.96 -6.69
N ALA A 12 -15.92 -7.73 -5.41
CA ALA A 12 -16.71 -6.85 -4.54
C ALA A 12 -16.64 -5.37 -4.96
N LEU A 13 -15.53 -4.92 -5.54
CA LEU A 13 -15.32 -3.53 -5.92
C LEU A 13 -15.54 -3.26 -7.42
N ALA A 14 -15.91 -4.28 -8.20
CA ALA A 14 -16.05 -4.20 -9.66
C ALA A 14 -16.80 -2.93 -10.15
N PRO A 15 -17.89 -2.46 -9.53
CA PRO A 15 -18.60 -1.27 -9.99
C PRO A 15 -17.77 0.02 -9.97
N TRP A 16 -16.77 0.10 -9.09
CA TRP A 16 -15.98 1.32 -8.85
C TRP A 16 -14.55 1.25 -9.38
N LEU A 17 -14.07 0.05 -9.71
CA LEU A 17 -12.73 -0.14 -10.24
C LEU A 17 -12.59 0.51 -11.62
N ALA A 18 -11.52 1.27 -11.79
CA ALA A 18 -11.11 1.90 -13.03
C ALA A 18 -9.84 1.27 -13.63
N GLY A 19 -9.34 0.18 -13.02
CA GLY A 19 -8.12 -0.47 -13.43
C GLY A 19 -7.77 -1.67 -12.53
N PRO A 20 -6.50 -2.10 -12.54
CA PRO A 20 -6.10 -3.30 -11.83
C PRO A 20 -6.08 -3.11 -10.30
N VAL A 21 -6.04 -4.25 -9.61
CA VAL A 21 -5.75 -4.34 -8.18
C VAL A 21 -4.32 -4.87 -8.04
N GLU A 22 -3.47 -4.05 -7.45
CA GLU A 22 -2.01 -4.21 -7.43
C GLU A 22 -1.49 -4.57 -6.04
N HIS A 23 -0.51 -5.49 -6.02
CA HIS A 23 0.27 -5.76 -4.82
C HIS A 23 1.38 -4.72 -4.72
N ILE A 24 1.41 -3.99 -3.62
CA ILE A 24 2.41 -2.96 -3.34
C ILE A 24 3.07 -3.21 -1.99
N GLY A 25 3.89 -2.25 -1.54
CA GLY A 25 4.57 -2.33 -0.26
C GLY A 25 5.69 -3.37 -0.26
N SER A 26 6.23 -3.64 0.92
CA SER A 26 7.43 -4.47 1.02
C SER A 26 7.17 -5.95 0.73
N THR A 27 5.97 -6.46 1.01
CA THR A 27 5.62 -7.87 0.76
C THR A 27 5.47 -8.17 -0.74
N ALA A 28 5.34 -7.14 -1.59
CA ALA A 28 5.36 -7.29 -3.04
C ALA A 28 6.78 -7.46 -3.61
N VAL A 29 7.84 -7.24 -2.83
CA VAL A 29 9.23 -7.31 -3.31
C VAL A 29 9.88 -8.60 -2.79
N PRO A 30 10.22 -9.56 -3.67
CA PRO A 30 10.89 -10.80 -3.26
C PRO A 30 12.19 -10.54 -2.49
N GLY A 31 12.41 -11.26 -1.38
CA GLY A 31 13.62 -11.16 -0.56
C GLY A 31 13.71 -9.93 0.34
N LEU A 32 12.74 -9.00 0.30
CA LEU A 32 12.73 -7.81 1.14
C LEU A 32 12.09 -8.11 2.52
N PRO A 33 12.79 -7.93 3.65
CA PRO A 33 12.20 -8.16 4.98
C PRO A 33 11.02 -7.22 5.23
N ALA A 34 9.87 -7.78 5.60
CA ALA A 34 8.64 -7.02 5.79
C ALA A 34 7.86 -7.52 7.02
N LYS A 35 7.04 -6.64 7.59
CA LYS A 35 5.95 -7.09 8.46
C LYS A 35 5.01 -7.97 7.62
N PRO A 36 4.35 -8.99 8.19
CA PRO A 36 3.44 -9.88 7.47
C PRO A 36 2.10 -9.19 7.18
N ILE A 37 2.15 -8.05 6.49
CA ILE A 37 1.01 -7.22 6.10
C ILE A 37 1.07 -7.05 4.58
N ILE A 38 -0.01 -7.42 3.91
CA ILE A 38 -0.17 -7.25 2.47
C ILE A 38 -0.73 -5.86 2.22
N ASP A 39 0.04 -4.99 1.56
CA ASP A 39 -0.46 -3.70 1.10
C ASP A 39 -1.04 -3.86 -0.32
N ILE A 40 -2.29 -3.42 -0.50
CA ILE A 40 -3.04 -3.57 -1.74
C ILE A 40 -3.48 -2.20 -2.23
N MET A 41 -3.34 -1.94 -3.53
CA MET A 41 -3.90 -0.76 -4.17
C MET A 41 -4.91 -1.14 -5.23
N ALA A 42 -6.07 -0.47 -5.20
CA ALA A 42 -7.10 -0.59 -6.22
C ALA A 42 -7.34 0.78 -6.85
N LEU A 43 -7.30 0.84 -8.18
CA LEU A 43 -7.56 2.06 -8.93
C LEU A 43 -9.07 2.26 -9.07
N VAL A 44 -9.57 3.41 -8.62
CA VAL A 44 -10.97 3.81 -8.75
C VAL A 44 -11.09 5.08 -9.59
N ARG A 45 -12.28 5.39 -10.13
CA ARG A 45 -12.48 6.56 -11.02
C ARG A 45 -12.16 7.87 -10.30
N SER A 46 -12.82 8.09 -9.17
CA SER A 46 -12.63 9.25 -8.29
C SER A 46 -13.01 8.85 -6.86
N LEU A 47 -12.55 9.62 -5.87
CA LEU A 47 -12.89 9.36 -4.46
C LEU A 47 -14.39 9.56 -4.18
N ALA A 48 -15.02 10.50 -4.89
CA ALA A 48 -16.44 10.78 -4.77
C ALA A 48 -17.30 9.65 -5.35
N GLU A 49 -17.00 9.20 -6.57
CA GLU A 49 -17.74 8.08 -7.19
C GLU A 49 -17.52 6.77 -6.45
N SER A 50 -16.38 6.58 -5.79
CA SER A 50 -16.08 5.36 -5.03
C SER A 50 -16.49 5.44 -3.56
N ALA A 51 -17.32 6.41 -3.14
CA ALA A 51 -17.74 6.52 -1.75
C ALA A 51 -18.46 5.24 -1.27
N ASP A 52 -19.36 4.68 -2.09
CA ASP A 52 -20.09 3.45 -1.76
C ASP A 52 -19.19 2.20 -1.74
N ALA A 53 -18.01 2.26 -2.35
CA ALA A 53 -17.02 1.19 -2.28
C ALA A 53 -16.50 0.97 -0.84
N ILE A 54 -16.63 1.98 0.04
CA ILE A 54 -16.30 1.85 1.47
C ILE A 54 -17.18 0.78 2.12
N ALA A 55 -18.49 0.80 1.86
CA ALA A 55 -19.42 -0.19 2.40
C ALA A 55 -19.14 -1.58 1.81
N ALA A 56 -18.88 -1.66 0.50
CA ALA A 56 -18.54 -2.92 -0.16
C ALA A 56 -17.25 -3.56 0.39
N ALA A 57 -16.20 -2.76 0.61
CA ALA A 57 -14.97 -3.23 1.27
C ALA A 57 -15.23 -3.65 2.73
N SER A 58 -16.07 -2.90 3.46
CA SER A 58 -16.40 -3.22 4.86
C SER A 58 -17.12 -4.55 5.02
N ALA A 59 -17.93 -4.95 4.03
CA ALA A 59 -18.55 -6.28 3.99
C ALA A 59 -17.53 -7.44 3.87
N LEU A 60 -16.28 -7.13 3.53
CA LEU A 60 -15.14 -8.07 3.49
C LEU A 60 -14.20 -7.91 4.70
N ASP A 61 -14.69 -7.35 5.81
CA ASP A 61 -13.96 -7.07 7.05
C ASP A 61 -12.86 -6.00 6.95
N TYR A 62 -12.90 -5.16 5.91
CA TYR A 62 -12.00 -3.99 5.84
C TYR A 62 -12.55 -2.84 6.66
N LEU A 63 -11.79 -2.42 7.67
CA LEU A 63 -12.13 -1.28 8.52
C LEU A 63 -11.61 0.01 7.89
N TYR A 64 -12.53 0.89 7.51
CA TYR A 64 -12.20 2.20 6.93
C TYR A 64 -11.63 3.16 7.97
N TYR A 65 -10.60 3.91 7.57
CA TYR A 65 -10.13 5.10 8.30
C TYR A 65 -9.93 6.24 7.31
N PRO A 66 -10.40 7.46 7.64
CA PRO A 66 -10.20 8.65 6.81
C PRO A 66 -8.77 9.18 6.95
N TYR A 67 -7.77 8.38 6.60
CA TYR A 67 -6.36 8.76 6.60
C TYR A 67 -5.98 9.33 5.23
N LYS A 68 -5.66 10.64 5.21
CA LYS A 68 -5.45 11.41 3.97
C LYS A 68 -6.64 11.25 3.00
N PRO A 69 -7.87 11.55 3.46
CA PRO A 69 -9.10 11.28 2.71
C PRO A 69 -9.20 12.08 1.41
N GLU A 70 -8.38 13.12 1.24
CA GLU A 70 -8.23 13.86 -0.01
C GLU A 70 -7.40 13.12 -1.08
N GLN A 71 -6.70 12.04 -0.69
CA GLN A 71 -5.81 11.27 -1.57
C GLN A 71 -6.30 9.84 -1.82
N LEU A 72 -6.93 9.20 -0.83
CA LEU A 72 -7.31 7.80 -0.90
C LEU A 72 -8.36 7.40 0.15
N HIS A 73 -9.07 6.30 -0.12
CA HIS A 73 -9.82 5.57 0.91
C HIS A 73 -8.92 4.49 1.51
N TRP A 74 -8.62 4.60 2.81
CA TRP A 74 -7.70 3.70 3.49
C TRP A 74 -8.43 2.71 4.38
N PHE A 75 -7.99 1.46 4.37
CA PHE A 75 -8.56 0.42 5.21
C PHE A 75 -7.49 -0.47 5.81
N CYS A 76 -7.82 -1.10 6.94
CA CYS A 76 -7.11 -2.28 7.43
C CYS A 76 -8.03 -3.44 7.78
N LYS A 77 -7.48 -4.65 7.68
CA LYS A 77 -8.16 -5.90 8.00
C LYS A 77 -7.21 -6.84 8.76
N PRO A 78 -7.68 -7.68 9.69
CA PRO A 78 -9.03 -7.71 10.27
C PRO A 78 -9.25 -6.67 11.38
N SER A 79 -8.19 -6.16 12.00
CA SER A 79 -8.33 -5.19 13.09
C SER A 79 -7.14 -4.23 13.16
N PRO A 80 -7.28 -3.07 13.85
CA PRO A 80 -6.20 -2.09 13.96
C PRO A 80 -4.99 -2.59 14.75
N VAL A 81 -5.19 -3.59 15.61
CA VAL A 81 -4.15 -4.19 16.46
C VAL A 81 -3.44 -5.34 15.74
N HIS A 82 -4.17 -6.16 14.97
CA HIS A 82 -3.66 -7.36 14.31
C HIS A 82 -3.89 -7.33 12.80
N ARG A 83 -3.30 -6.33 12.14
CA ARG A 83 -3.46 -6.13 10.69
C ARG A 83 -2.74 -7.20 9.91
N THR A 84 -3.41 -7.74 8.90
CA THR A 84 -2.84 -8.65 7.89
C THR A 84 -2.93 -8.05 6.49
N HIS A 85 -3.87 -7.13 6.26
CA HIS A 85 -4.05 -6.45 4.98
C HIS A 85 -4.27 -4.96 5.17
N HIS A 86 -3.73 -4.18 4.24
CA HIS A 86 -4.12 -2.79 4.01
C HIS A 86 -4.67 -2.66 2.61
N LEU A 87 -5.77 -1.93 2.47
CA LEU A 87 -6.35 -1.57 1.17
C LEU A 87 -6.27 -0.06 1.00
N HIS A 88 -5.86 0.36 -0.19
CA HIS A 88 -5.82 1.73 -0.64
C HIS A 88 -6.66 1.84 -1.91
N LEU A 89 -7.83 2.48 -1.85
CA LEU A 89 -8.54 2.89 -3.07
C LEU A 89 -8.01 4.26 -3.48
N VAL A 90 -7.41 4.35 -4.66
CA VAL A 90 -6.78 5.58 -5.14
C VAL A 90 -7.41 6.00 -6.47
N PRO A 91 -7.63 7.31 -6.70
CA PRO A 91 -8.29 7.78 -7.91
C PRO A 91 -7.38 7.66 -9.14
N LEU A 92 -7.99 7.78 -10.32
CA LEU A 92 -7.27 7.97 -11.58
C LEU A 92 -6.29 9.14 -11.47
N HIS A 93 -5.17 9.04 -12.20
CA HIS A 93 -4.09 10.04 -12.21
C HIS A 93 -3.45 10.32 -10.84
N SER A 94 -3.68 9.46 -9.84
CA SER A 94 -3.04 9.60 -8.53
C SER A 94 -1.52 9.50 -8.63
N ALA A 95 -0.82 10.52 -8.12
CA ALA A 95 0.63 10.46 -7.93
C ALA A 95 1.03 9.28 -7.02
N LEU A 96 0.21 8.96 -6.01
CA LEU A 96 0.45 7.80 -5.15
C LEU A 96 0.42 6.49 -5.94
N TRP A 97 -0.46 6.38 -6.95
CA TRP A 97 -0.51 5.20 -7.80
C TRP A 97 0.83 4.99 -8.51
N GLN A 98 1.28 6.02 -9.22
CA GLN A 98 2.52 5.96 -10.00
C GLN A 98 3.75 5.74 -9.10
N GLN A 99 3.89 6.53 -8.03
CA GLN A 99 5.05 6.47 -7.14
C GLN A 99 5.18 5.10 -6.47
N ARG A 100 4.09 4.49 -6.03
CA ARG A 100 4.14 3.20 -5.32
C ARG A 100 4.47 2.03 -6.25
N LEU A 101 3.94 2.04 -7.48
CA LEU A 101 4.30 1.04 -8.49
C LEU A 101 5.75 1.21 -8.94
N ALA A 102 6.14 2.44 -9.28
CA ALA A 102 7.51 2.75 -9.70
C ALA A 102 8.54 2.34 -8.63
N PHE A 103 8.28 2.66 -7.35
CA PHE A 103 9.16 2.26 -6.26
C PHE A 103 9.23 0.74 -6.08
N ARG A 104 8.08 0.04 -6.13
CA ARG A 104 8.03 -1.43 -6.06
C ARG A 104 8.86 -2.05 -7.19
N ASP A 105 8.67 -1.57 -8.41
CA ASP A 105 9.29 -2.16 -9.60
C ASP A 105 10.79 -1.84 -9.67
N ALA A 106 11.21 -0.65 -9.21
CA ALA A 106 12.62 -0.31 -9.02
C ALA A 106 13.32 -1.26 -8.02
N LEU A 107 12.66 -1.61 -6.92
CA LEU A 107 13.21 -2.57 -5.95
C LEU A 107 13.27 -3.98 -6.54
N ARG A 108 12.21 -4.44 -7.23
CA ARG A 108 12.19 -5.74 -7.91
C ARG A 108 13.29 -5.87 -8.96
N GLY A 109 13.60 -4.78 -9.67
CA GLY A 109 14.65 -4.74 -10.69
C GLY A 109 16.09 -4.61 -10.15
N SER A 110 16.30 -4.43 -8.84
CA SER A 110 17.64 -4.21 -8.28
C SER A 110 17.81 -4.83 -6.90
N SER A 111 18.58 -5.92 -6.84
CA SER A 111 19.01 -6.54 -5.58
C SER A 111 19.78 -5.55 -4.68
N THR A 112 20.60 -4.69 -5.28
CA THR A 112 21.32 -3.62 -4.57
C THR A 112 20.38 -2.61 -3.91
N LEU A 113 19.35 -2.13 -4.62
CA LEU A 113 18.37 -1.22 -4.02
C LEU A 113 17.55 -1.92 -2.92
N THR A 114 17.16 -3.17 -3.16
CA THR A 114 16.45 -4.00 -2.17
C THR A 114 17.27 -4.19 -0.89
N ALA A 115 18.57 -4.50 -1.01
CA ALA A 115 19.47 -4.65 0.14
C ALA A 115 19.64 -3.33 0.92
N ARG A 116 19.82 -2.21 0.22
CA ARG A 116 19.91 -0.87 0.84
C ARG A 116 18.62 -0.52 1.60
N TYR A 117 17.46 -0.75 0.98
CA TYR A 117 16.18 -0.49 1.62
C TYR A 117 15.91 -1.41 2.82
N ALA A 118 16.32 -2.68 2.73
CA ALA A 118 16.26 -3.62 3.85
C ALA A 118 17.11 -3.14 5.03
N ALA A 119 18.35 -2.69 4.79
CA ALA A 119 19.24 -2.15 5.81
C ALA A 119 18.63 -0.91 6.49
N LEU A 120 18.13 0.04 5.70
CA LEU A 120 17.43 1.22 6.22
C LEU A 120 16.27 0.83 7.12
N LYS A 121 15.39 -0.08 6.66
CA LYS A 121 14.25 -0.51 7.46
C LYS A 121 14.63 -1.16 8.78
N ARG A 122 15.74 -1.93 8.82
CA ARG A 122 16.26 -2.52 10.06
C ARG A 122 16.71 -1.43 11.04
N GLN A 123 17.46 -0.45 10.56
CA GLN A 123 17.88 0.70 11.38
C GLN A 123 16.68 1.48 11.92
N LEU A 124 15.73 1.84 11.04
CA LEU A 124 14.55 2.61 11.44
C LEU A 124 13.65 1.83 12.40
N ALA A 125 13.55 0.50 12.27
CA ALA A 125 12.77 -0.31 13.20
C ALA A 125 13.34 -0.30 14.63
N VAL A 126 14.66 -0.14 14.77
CA VAL A 126 15.30 0.03 16.08
C VAL A 126 15.06 1.44 16.61
N GLN A 127 15.30 2.45 15.79
CA GLN A 127 15.19 3.87 16.17
C GLN A 127 13.76 4.28 16.54
N TYR A 128 12.79 3.84 15.76
CA TYR A 128 11.38 4.21 15.88
C TYR A 128 10.53 3.06 16.43
N ARG A 129 11.08 2.29 17.39
CA ARG A 129 10.45 1.07 17.95
C ARG A 129 9.01 1.30 18.43
N HIS A 130 8.75 2.45 19.05
CA HIS A 130 7.45 2.83 19.62
C HIS A 130 6.73 3.92 18.81
N ASP A 131 7.31 4.34 17.67
CA ASP A 131 6.78 5.41 16.84
C ASP A 131 6.60 4.93 15.40
N ARG A 132 5.39 4.44 15.12
CA ARG A 132 5.08 3.90 13.79
C ARG A 132 5.02 4.98 12.72
N GLU A 133 4.58 6.19 13.06
CA GLU A 133 4.45 7.27 12.09
C GLU A 133 5.84 7.80 11.73
N GLY A 134 6.70 8.05 12.72
CA GLY A 134 8.10 8.41 12.49
C GLY A 134 8.85 7.35 11.68
N TYR A 135 8.62 6.05 11.93
CA TYR A 135 9.15 4.98 11.08
C TYR A 135 8.70 5.11 9.61
N THR A 136 7.44 5.50 9.39
CA THR A 136 6.86 5.62 8.04
C THR A 136 7.45 6.80 7.30
N GLU A 137 7.53 7.95 7.96
CA GLU A 137 8.07 9.20 7.43
C GLU A 137 9.57 9.12 7.16
N ALA A 138 10.34 8.50 8.05
CA ALA A 138 11.79 8.38 7.92
C ALA A 138 12.25 7.56 6.70
N LYS A 139 11.37 6.78 6.07
CA LYS A 139 11.65 6.10 4.78
C LYS A 139 11.53 7.05 3.59
N GLY A 140 10.84 8.18 3.75
CA GLY A 140 10.50 9.14 2.70
C GLY A 140 11.71 9.61 1.88
N PRO A 141 12.82 10.07 2.48
CA PRO A 141 14.00 10.53 1.74
C PRO A 141 14.60 9.46 0.81
N PHE A 142 14.65 8.20 1.26
CA PHE A 142 15.14 7.09 0.44
C PHE A 142 14.21 6.82 -0.73
N ILE A 143 12.90 6.79 -0.48
CA ILE A 143 11.88 6.57 -1.52
C ILE A 143 11.99 7.67 -2.58
N ALA A 144 12.05 8.93 -2.16
CA ALA A 144 12.20 10.08 -3.05
C ALA A 144 13.50 9.99 -3.88
N GLN A 145 14.62 9.63 -3.27
CA GLN A 145 15.89 9.45 -3.99
C GLN A 145 15.80 8.38 -5.09
N VAL A 146 15.11 7.26 -4.83
CA VAL A 146 14.93 6.20 -5.83
C VAL A 146 14.05 6.69 -6.98
N LEU A 147 12.92 7.32 -6.65
CA LEU A 147 11.97 7.82 -7.64
C LEU A 147 12.54 8.95 -8.52
N ALA A 148 13.42 9.79 -7.99
CA ALA A 148 14.05 10.88 -8.76
C ALA A 148 15.08 10.41 -9.80
N ARG A 149 15.41 9.11 -9.83
CA ARG A 149 16.36 8.49 -10.78
C ARG A 149 15.67 7.67 -11.87
N MET A 150 14.34 7.66 -11.88
CA MET A 150 13.50 7.00 -12.87
C MET A 150 13.04 8.04 -13.89
#